data_AF-A0A969W1H5-F1
#
_entry.id   AF-A0A969W1H5-F1
#
_cell.length_a   1.000
_cell.length_b   1.000
_cell.length_c   1.000
_cell.angle_alpha   90.00
_cell.angle_beta   90.00
_cell.angle_gamma   90.00
#
_symmetry.space_group_name_H-M   'P 1'
#
loop_
_entity.id
_entity.type
_entity.pdbx_description
1 polymer ?
#
loop_
_entity_poly.entity_id
_entity_poly.type
_entity_poly.pdbx_seq_one_letter_code
_entity_poly.pdbx_strand_id
1 'polypeptide(L)'
;MTSSGLPNEYDAVLGGQALPPLDTPVLGGLDRANILRHRLLEIYRSGMRSFTAQDLSGIDLSGASLYHVNLARSDLSRSKLVATNLRGASLTETKFCNADLGSANLTDAVLFGADLQNANLRYACLFGADLRLANLLGADLRGADLLSQHASPKLPTLVGGFSCYTLLFRMYRLTDRYVCHRPTLGTFSPFPTSGLLVQSG
;
A
#
# COMPACT_ATOMS: atom_id res chain seq x y z
N MET A 1 35.04 26.78 -5.75
CA MET A 1 34.26 27.13 -4.55
C MET A 1 33.54 25.89 -4.09
N THR A 2 34.24 25.04 -3.32
CA THR A 2 33.74 23.77 -2.81
C THR A 2 32.96 24.05 -1.52
N SER A 3 31.63 23.99 -1.59
CA SER A 3 30.78 24.09 -0.40
C SER A 3 31.09 22.92 0.53
N SER A 4 31.58 23.27 1.71
CA SER A 4 31.76 22.43 2.88
C SER A 4 30.43 21.77 3.28
N GLY A 5 30.19 20.56 2.76
CA GLY A 5 29.27 19.62 3.37
C GLY A 5 30.05 18.83 4.41
N LEU A 6 29.62 18.88 5.67
CA LEU A 6 30.09 17.98 6.71
C LEU A 6 30.08 16.53 6.17
N PRO A 7 31.11 15.70 6.47
CA PRO A 7 31.05 14.29 6.11
C PRO A 7 29.81 13.72 6.79
N ASN A 8 28.87 13.21 6.00
CA ASN A 8 27.73 12.49 6.55
C ASN A 8 28.30 11.36 7.44
N GLU A 9 27.75 11.13 8.63
CA GLU A 9 28.17 10.03 9.51
C GLU A 9 28.19 8.67 8.78
N TYR A 10 27.45 8.55 7.67
CA TYR A 10 27.40 7.42 6.74
C TYR A 10 28.67 7.22 5.88
N ASP A 11 29.41 8.27 5.55
CA ASP A 11 30.70 8.16 4.84
C ASP A 11 31.79 7.59 5.76
N ALA A 12 31.66 7.82 7.07
CA ALA A 12 32.56 7.23 8.08
C ALA A 12 32.33 5.73 8.26
N VAL A 13 31.09 5.25 8.11
CA VAL A 13 30.73 3.81 8.24
C VAL A 13 31.21 2.99 7.04
N LEU A 14 31.21 3.58 5.84
CA LEU A 14 31.54 2.87 4.59
C LEU A 14 33.00 3.01 4.17
N GLY A 15 33.81 3.85 4.84
CA GLY A 15 35.26 3.93 4.63
C GLY A 15 35.68 4.17 3.17
N GLY A 16 34.86 4.87 2.38
CA GLY A 16 35.12 5.08 0.95
C GLY A 16 34.82 3.88 0.05
N GLN A 17 34.14 2.83 0.54
CA GLN A 17 33.64 1.75 -0.30
C GLN A 17 32.40 2.15 -1.08
N ALA A 18 32.32 1.67 -2.33
CA ALA A 18 31.14 1.74 -3.17
C ALA A 18 29.93 1.17 -2.42
N LEU A 19 28.79 1.76 -2.69
CA LEU A 19 27.61 1.46 -1.91
C LEU A 19 27.09 0.06 -2.12
N PRO A 20 26.79 -0.67 -1.03
CA PRO A 20 26.37 -2.03 -1.17
C PRO A 20 24.97 -2.03 -1.86
N PRO A 21 24.70 -2.95 -2.79
CA PRO A 21 23.42 -3.03 -3.49
C PRO A 21 22.23 -2.99 -2.50
N LEU A 22 21.06 -2.51 -2.95
CA LEU A 22 19.83 -2.49 -2.12
C LEU A 22 19.50 -3.89 -1.54
N ASP A 23 19.94 -4.94 -2.23
CA ASP A 23 19.76 -6.35 -1.86
C ASP A 23 20.78 -6.85 -0.82
N THR A 24 21.69 -6.01 -0.32
CA THR A 24 22.72 -6.47 0.61
C THR A 24 22.17 -6.76 2.00
N PRO A 25 22.58 -7.89 2.61
CA PRO A 25 22.22 -8.20 3.98
C PRO A 25 23.01 -7.28 4.92
N VAL A 26 22.43 -6.13 5.24
CA VAL A 26 23.02 -5.21 6.24
C VAL A 26 22.66 -5.69 7.65
N LEU A 27 23.69 -5.64 8.51
CA LEU A 27 23.72 -6.00 9.93
C LEU A 27 22.53 -5.42 10.71
N GLY A 28 22.05 -6.19 11.69
CA GLY A 28 20.71 -6.07 12.27
C GLY A 28 20.36 -4.73 12.94
N GLY A 29 19.05 -4.44 12.96
CA GLY A 29 18.39 -3.48 13.85
C GLY A 29 18.67 -2.00 13.58
N LEU A 30 17.62 -1.23 13.26
CA LEU A 30 17.58 0.23 13.05
C LEU A 30 18.45 0.80 11.90
N ASP A 31 19.64 0.27 11.65
CA ASP A 31 20.58 0.81 10.65
C ASP A 31 20.23 0.44 9.22
N ARG A 32 19.74 -0.79 8.97
CA ARG A 32 19.32 -1.21 7.62
C ARG A 32 18.28 -0.27 7.02
N ALA A 33 17.23 0.07 7.78
CA ALA A 33 16.16 0.94 7.29
C ALA A 33 16.66 2.35 6.96
N ASN A 34 17.56 2.90 7.79
CA ASN A 34 18.15 4.22 7.58
C ASN A 34 19.10 4.25 6.36
N ILE A 35 19.93 3.21 6.20
CA ILE A 35 20.82 3.07 5.04
C ILE A 35 19.99 2.94 3.76
N LEU A 36 18.98 2.07 3.74
CA LEU A 36 18.09 1.90 2.59
C LEU A 36 17.35 3.20 2.25
N ARG A 37 16.85 3.94 3.26
CA ARG A 37 16.23 5.26 3.05
C ARG A 37 17.21 6.19 2.34
N HIS A 38 18.42 6.35 2.88
CA HIS A 38 19.41 7.25 2.31
C HIS A 38 19.73 6.88 0.86
N ARG A 39 19.97 5.59 0.58
CA ARG A 39 20.34 5.12 -0.77
C ARG A 39 19.20 5.20 -1.76
N LEU A 40 17.99 4.82 -1.38
CA LEU A 40 16.83 4.96 -2.24
C LEU A 40 16.65 6.43 -2.65
N LEU A 41 16.76 7.36 -1.71
CA LEU A 41 16.62 8.79 -2.01
C LEU A 41 17.78 9.33 -2.84
N GLU A 42 19.00 8.84 -2.66
CA GLU A 42 20.15 9.20 -3.50
C GLU A 42 19.98 8.72 -4.95
N ILE A 43 19.60 7.46 -5.14
CA ILE A 43 19.34 6.85 -6.45
C ILE A 43 18.12 7.53 -7.10
N TYR A 44 17.12 7.92 -6.31
CA TYR A 44 16.01 8.72 -6.79
C TYR A 44 16.48 10.10 -7.27
N ARG A 45 17.39 10.75 -6.54
CA ARG A 45 17.97 12.05 -6.93
C ARG A 45 18.85 11.96 -8.17
N SER A 46 19.47 10.82 -8.45
CA SER A 46 20.24 10.61 -9.69
C SER A 46 19.37 10.39 -10.94
N GLY A 47 18.04 10.34 -10.78
CA GLY A 47 17.08 10.25 -11.89
C GLY A 47 16.52 8.84 -12.11
N MET A 48 17.03 7.84 -11.39
CA MET A 48 16.44 6.50 -11.44
C MET A 48 15.07 6.51 -10.74
N ARG A 49 14.08 5.86 -11.35
CA ARG A 49 12.70 5.80 -10.83
C ARG A 49 12.21 4.37 -10.61
N SER A 50 12.93 3.36 -11.09
CA SER A 50 12.51 1.97 -11.04
C SER A 50 13.21 1.23 -9.90
N PHE A 51 12.41 0.77 -8.94
CA PHE A 51 12.82 0.04 -7.74
C PHE A 51 11.86 -1.15 -7.53
N THR A 52 11.73 -2.00 -8.53
CA THR A 52 10.79 -3.12 -8.51
C THR A 52 11.29 -4.28 -7.66
N ALA A 53 10.36 -5.00 -7.02
CA ALA A 53 10.63 -6.23 -6.25
C ALA A 53 11.69 -6.05 -5.13
N GLN A 54 11.74 -4.88 -4.51
CA GLN A 54 12.68 -4.55 -3.45
C GLN A 54 12.12 -4.89 -2.06
N ASP A 55 12.97 -5.31 -1.14
CA ASP A 55 12.61 -5.45 0.28
C ASP A 55 12.90 -4.15 1.04
N LEU A 56 11.85 -3.34 1.18
CA LEU A 56 11.81 -2.07 1.89
C LEU A 56 10.95 -2.19 3.16
N SER A 57 10.80 -3.40 3.68
CA SER A 57 9.99 -3.65 4.86
C SER A 57 10.52 -2.87 6.08
N GLY A 58 9.61 -2.24 6.83
CA GLY A 58 9.95 -1.43 8.00
C GLY A 58 10.71 -0.13 7.69
N ILE A 59 10.90 0.25 6.42
CA ILE A 59 11.59 1.50 6.07
C ILE A 59 10.81 2.72 6.55
N ASP A 60 11.52 3.77 6.95
CA ASP A 60 10.93 5.08 7.13
C ASP A 60 11.18 5.93 5.89
N LEU A 61 10.12 6.26 5.16
CA LEU A 61 10.07 7.13 3.98
C LEU A 61 9.16 8.35 4.25
N SER A 62 8.87 8.66 5.52
CA SER A 62 8.00 9.77 5.89
C SER A 62 8.52 11.09 5.34
N GLY A 63 7.61 11.90 4.79
CA GLY A 63 7.88 13.18 4.15
C GLY A 63 8.72 13.12 2.86
N ALA A 64 9.11 11.93 2.38
CA ALA A 64 9.89 11.81 1.16
C ALA A 64 9.04 12.16 -0.08
N SER A 65 9.70 12.69 -1.11
CA SER A 65 9.08 12.93 -2.41
C SER A 65 9.53 11.87 -3.40
N LEU A 66 8.62 10.94 -3.72
CA LEU A 66 8.82 9.79 -4.60
C LEU A 66 7.78 9.80 -5.74
N TYR A 67 7.52 10.97 -6.31
CA TYR A 67 6.59 11.11 -7.43
C TYR A 67 7.04 10.25 -8.62
N HIS A 68 6.09 9.60 -9.29
CA HIS A 68 6.31 8.69 -10.42
C HIS A 68 7.34 7.57 -10.17
N VAL A 69 7.59 7.18 -8.92
CA VAL A 69 8.43 6.03 -8.61
C VAL A 69 7.72 4.74 -9.02
N ASN A 70 8.47 3.75 -9.51
CA ASN A 70 7.97 2.40 -9.75
C ASN A 70 8.50 1.48 -8.66
N LEU A 71 7.63 1.10 -7.72
CA LEU A 71 7.90 0.17 -6.63
C LEU A 71 7.12 -1.14 -6.80
N ALA A 72 6.67 -1.46 -8.02
CA ALA A 72 5.85 -2.64 -8.27
C ALA A 72 6.48 -3.91 -7.68
N ARG A 73 5.64 -4.73 -7.05
CA ARG A 73 6.00 -5.99 -6.36
C ARG A 73 6.97 -5.85 -5.18
N SER A 74 7.24 -4.63 -4.72
CA SER A 74 8.11 -4.42 -3.56
C SER A 74 7.40 -4.74 -2.26
N ASP A 75 8.18 -5.03 -1.23
CA ASP A 75 7.69 -5.18 0.13
C ASP A 75 7.90 -3.89 0.92
N LEU A 76 6.81 -3.22 1.26
CA LEU A 76 6.75 -2.03 2.12
C LEU A 76 5.94 -2.34 3.40
N SER A 77 5.84 -3.62 3.78
CA SER A 77 5.13 -4.03 4.99
C SER A 77 5.75 -3.36 6.21
N ARG A 78 4.90 -2.87 7.13
CA ARG A 78 5.31 -2.16 8.35
C ARG A 78 6.14 -0.89 8.11
N SER A 79 6.20 -0.37 6.89
CA SER A 79 6.91 0.87 6.59
C SER A 79 6.16 2.11 7.10
N LYS A 80 6.89 3.21 7.28
CA LYS A 80 6.33 4.53 7.56
C LYS A 80 6.42 5.39 6.31
N LEU A 81 5.28 5.77 5.76
CA LEU A 81 5.10 6.56 4.54
C LEU A 81 4.22 7.79 4.83
N VAL A 82 4.31 8.30 6.07
CA VAL A 82 3.49 9.42 6.55
C VAL A 82 3.86 10.67 5.77
N ALA A 83 2.85 11.34 5.20
CA ALA A 83 3.01 12.53 4.36
C ALA A 83 3.99 12.36 3.18
N THR A 84 4.22 11.12 2.71
CA THR A 84 5.06 10.84 1.54
C THR A 84 4.31 11.23 0.27
N ASN A 85 5.01 11.83 -0.70
CA ASN A 85 4.46 12.11 -2.02
C ASN A 85 4.72 10.95 -2.98
N LEU A 86 3.70 10.14 -3.23
CA LEU A 86 3.67 8.99 -4.14
C LEU A 86 2.77 9.27 -5.35
N ARG A 87 2.59 10.55 -5.72
CA ARG A 87 1.76 10.93 -6.86
C ARG A 87 2.23 10.22 -8.13
N GLY A 88 1.30 9.56 -8.82
CA GLY A 88 1.56 8.85 -10.06
C GLY A 88 2.52 7.68 -9.92
N ALA A 89 2.75 7.18 -8.70
CA ALA A 89 3.63 6.04 -8.46
C ALA A 89 3.01 4.73 -8.97
N SER A 90 3.85 3.84 -9.49
CA SER A 90 3.46 2.46 -9.83
C SER A 90 3.71 1.58 -8.60
N LEU A 91 2.62 1.17 -7.97
CA LEU A 91 2.56 0.37 -6.74
C LEU A 91 1.83 -0.97 -6.97
N THR A 92 1.78 -1.44 -8.22
CA THR A 92 1.15 -2.71 -8.61
C THR A 92 1.71 -3.87 -7.80
N GLU A 93 0.83 -4.70 -7.23
CA GLU A 93 1.19 -5.89 -6.44
C GLU A 93 2.15 -5.59 -5.26
N THR A 94 2.20 -4.36 -4.78
CA THR A 94 3.08 -3.95 -3.68
C THR A 94 2.47 -4.34 -2.34
N LYS A 95 3.29 -4.81 -1.39
CA LYS A 95 2.84 -5.18 -0.05
C LYS A 95 2.97 -3.98 0.89
N PHE A 96 1.85 -3.56 1.47
CA PHE A 96 1.73 -2.50 2.47
C PHE A 96 1.12 -3.02 3.78
N CYS A 97 1.24 -4.32 4.07
CA CYS A 97 0.63 -4.93 5.25
C CYS A 97 1.10 -4.20 6.53
N ASN A 98 0.16 -3.63 7.28
CA ASN A 98 0.42 -2.82 8.48
C ASN A 98 1.33 -1.58 8.25
N ALA A 99 1.39 -1.04 7.03
CA ALA A 99 2.14 0.19 6.74
C ALA A 99 1.37 1.44 7.19
N ASP A 100 2.11 2.51 7.48
CA ASP A 100 1.53 3.81 7.83
C ASP A 100 1.62 4.80 6.66
N LEU A 101 0.54 4.98 5.92
CA LEU A 101 0.35 5.91 4.80
C LEU A 101 -0.45 7.15 5.21
N GLY A 102 -0.45 7.51 6.50
CA GLY A 102 -1.19 8.66 7.00
C GLY A 102 -0.82 9.96 6.26
N SER A 103 -1.81 10.69 5.75
CA SER A 103 -1.62 11.92 4.95
C SER A 103 -0.76 11.76 3.69
N ALA A 104 -0.51 10.52 3.22
CA ALA A 104 0.26 10.29 2.00
C ALA A 104 -0.50 10.81 0.77
N ASN A 105 0.26 11.35 -0.20
CA ASN A 105 -0.31 11.72 -1.49
C ASN A 105 -0.13 10.57 -2.48
N LEU A 106 -1.21 9.84 -2.74
CA LEU A 106 -1.32 8.73 -3.70
C LEU A 106 -2.14 9.15 -4.93
N THR A 107 -2.23 10.45 -5.23
CA THR A 107 -2.98 10.94 -6.39
C THR A 107 -2.45 10.30 -7.68
N ASP A 108 -3.34 9.82 -8.54
CA ASP A 108 -3.02 9.13 -9.80
C ASP A 108 -2.12 7.87 -9.64
N ALA A 109 -1.95 7.33 -8.42
CA ALA A 109 -1.10 6.17 -8.19
C ALA A 109 -1.76 4.86 -8.65
N VAL A 110 -0.97 3.92 -9.15
CA VAL A 110 -1.45 2.59 -9.57
C VAL A 110 -1.24 1.59 -8.44
N LEU A 111 -2.31 1.26 -7.71
CA LEU A 111 -2.32 0.31 -6.59
C LEU A 111 -2.97 -1.02 -6.99
N PHE A 112 -2.95 -1.36 -8.28
CA PHE A 112 -3.57 -2.58 -8.80
C PHE A 112 -3.03 -3.82 -8.09
N GLY A 113 -3.91 -4.61 -7.46
CA GLY A 113 -3.51 -5.82 -6.73
C GLY A 113 -2.62 -5.57 -5.49
N ALA A 114 -2.50 -4.33 -5.00
CA ALA A 114 -1.68 -4.02 -3.82
C ALA A 114 -2.30 -4.61 -2.54
N ASP A 115 -1.47 -5.05 -1.60
CA ASP A 115 -1.92 -5.56 -0.31
C ASP A 115 -1.83 -4.49 0.78
N LEU A 116 -2.94 -3.82 1.07
CA LEU A 116 -3.06 -2.75 2.07
C LEU A 116 -3.71 -3.27 3.38
N GLN A 117 -3.61 -4.57 3.66
CA GLN A 117 -4.19 -5.15 4.87
C GLN A 117 -3.69 -4.43 6.14
N ASN A 118 -4.61 -3.98 6.98
CA ASN A 118 -4.35 -3.21 8.21
C ASN A 118 -3.51 -1.93 8.01
N ALA A 119 -3.43 -1.39 6.78
CA ALA A 119 -2.69 -0.16 6.52
C ALA A 119 -3.43 1.07 7.06
N ASN A 120 -2.69 2.05 7.57
CA ASN A 120 -3.25 3.35 7.96
C ASN A 120 -3.21 4.30 6.75
N LEU A 121 -4.36 4.67 6.20
CA LEU A 121 -4.51 5.61 5.08
C LEU A 121 -5.26 6.88 5.51
N ARG A 122 -5.27 7.20 6.80
CA ARG A 122 -6.01 8.36 7.32
C ARG A 122 -5.54 9.64 6.68
N TYR A 123 -6.47 10.46 6.21
CA TYR A 123 -6.18 11.72 5.52
C TYR A 123 -5.33 11.59 4.24
N ALA A 124 -5.13 10.38 3.71
CA ALA A 124 -4.40 10.19 2.46
C ALA A 124 -5.20 10.71 1.25
N CYS A 125 -4.51 11.26 0.25
CA CYS A 125 -5.12 11.67 -1.01
C CYS A 125 -5.01 10.53 -2.02
N LEU A 126 -6.13 9.90 -2.37
CA LEU A 126 -6.24 8.77 -3.30
C LEU A 126 -6.97 9.18 -4.60
N PHE A 127 -7.09 10.47 -4.87
CA PHE A 127 -7.74 10.98 -6.06
C PHE A 127 -7.11 10.38 -7.34
N GLY A 128 -7.92 9.76 -8.20
CA GLY A 128 -7.43 9.12 -9.43
C GLY A 128 -6.61 7.84 -9.24
N ALA A 129 -6.45 7.35 -8.01
CA ALA A 129 -5.69 6.13 -7.74
C ALA A 129 -6.45 4.87 -8.23
N ASP A 130 -5.73 3.95 -8.86
CA ASP A 130 -6.28 2.66 -9.29
C ASP A 130 -6.14 1.61 -8.19
N LEU A 131 -7.23 1.40 -7.43
CA LEU A 131 -7.31 0.42 -6.34
C LEU A 131 -7.92 -0.93 -6.78
N ARG A 132 -8.06 -1.21 -8.09
CA ARG A 132 -8.65 -2.48 -8.55
C ARG A 132 -7.84 -3.67 -8.03
N LEU A 133 -8.53 -4.69 -7.52
CA LEU A 133 -7.95 -5.88 -6.89
C LEU A 133 -7.08 -5.62 -5.65
N ALA A 134 -7.04 -4.39 -5.12
CA ALA A 134 -6.31 -4.12 -3.90
C ALA A 134 -6.99 -4.75 -2.68
N ASN A 135 -6.22 -5.34 -1.78
CA ASN A 135 -6.71 -5.88 -0.51
C ASN A 135 -6.71 -4.77 0.55
N LEU A 136 -7.88 -4.29 0.95
CA LEU A 136 -8.06 -3.24 1.96
C LEU A 136 -8.57 -3.79 3.30
N LEU A 137 -8.44 -5.09 3.56
CA LEU A 137 -8.97 -5.70 4.78
C LEU A 137 -8.36 -5.05 6.03
N GLY A 138 -9.21 -4.45 6.88
CA GLY A 138 -8.76 -3.77 8.10
C GLY A 138 -8.04 -2.43 7.88
N ALA A 139 -7.97 -1.92 6.65
CA ALA A 139 -7.35 -0.63 6.36
C ALA A 139 -8.16 0.55 6.94
N ASP A 140 -7.48 1.55 7.50
CA ASP A 140 -8.11 2.75 8.06
C ASP A 140 -8.09 3.91 7.05
N LEU A 141 -9.23 4.15 6.40
CA LEU A 141 -9.41 5.21 5.39
C LEU A 141 -10.07 6.48 5.95
N ARG A 142 -10.14 6.66 7.28
CA ARG A 142 -10.85 7.83 7.86
C ARG A 142 -10.23 9.14 7.40
N GLY A 143 -11.05 9.99 6.77
CA GLY A 143 -10.63 11.29 6.25
C GLY A 143 -9.82 11.24 4.95
N ALA A 144 -9.64 10.05 4.34
CA ALA A 144 -8.98 9.94 3.04
C ALA A 144 -9.82 10.61 1.94
N ASP A 145 -9.17 11.38 1.05
CA ASP A 145 -9.81 12.04 -0.08
C ASP A 145 -9.73 11.16 -1.33
N LEU A 146 -10.88 10.65 -1.76
CA LEU A 146 -11.03 9.79 -2.94
C LEU A 146 -11.59 10.55 -4.16
N LEU A 147 -12.05 11.79 -3.98
CA LEU A 147 -12.99 12.43 -4.91
C LEU A 147 -12.52 13.78 -5.46
N SER A 148 -11.59 14.48 -4.82
CA SER A 148 -11.30 15.86 -5.22
C SER A 148 -10.10 16.01 -6.14
N GLN A 149 -10.36 16.53 -7.34
CA GLN A 149 -9.34 17.07 -8.26
C GLN A 149 -8.83 18.46 -7.84
N HIS A 150 -9.32 18.97 -6.69
CA HIS A 150 -9.03 20.32 -6.20
C HIS A 150 -8.89 20.31 -4.67
N ALA A 151 -7.78 19.77 -4.16
CA ALA A 151 -7.36 20.02 -2.78
C ALA A 151 -6.41 21.23 -2.78
N SER A 152 -6.97 22.44 -2.67
CA SER A 152 -6.21 23.53 -2.04
C SER A 152 -5.97 23.13 -0.58
N PRO A 153 -4.79 23.38 0.02
CA PRO A 153 -4.59 23.07 1.42
C PRO A 153 -5.36 24.11 2.21
N LYS A 154 -6.51 23.76 2.78
CA LYS A 154 -7.12 24.56 3.84
C LYS A 154 -7.40 23.67 5.04
N LEU A 155 -6.77 24.11 6.13
CA LEU A 155 -6.88 23.71 7.52
C LEU A 155 -8.31 23.35 7.96
N PRO A 156 -8.47 22.63 9.09
CA PRO A 156 -9.77 22.17 9.56
C PRO A 156 -10.60 23.37 10.02
N THR A 157 -11.57 23.78 9.20
CA THR A 157 -12.69 24.58 9.69
C THR A 157 -13.82 23.64 10.09
N LEU A 158 -13.93 23.45 11.41
CA LEU A 158 -15.15 23.08 12.12
C LEU A 158 -16.31 23.98 11.67
N VAL A 159 -17.14 23.55 10.72
CA VAL A 159 -18.52 24.03 10.60
C VAL A 159 -19.41 22.89 10.10
N GLY A 160 -20.24 22.40 11.02
CA GLY A 160 -21.63 21.98 10.82
C GLY A 160 -22.04 21.22 9.56
N GLY A 161 -22.41 19.94 9.77
CA GLY A 161 -23.76 19.47 9.44
C GLY A 161 -24.05 19.02 8.00
N PHE A 162 -24.32 17.71 7.87
CA PHE A 162 -25.13 17.06 6.83
C PHE A 162 -24.55 17.16 5.39
N SER A 163 -24.01 16.08 4.84
CA SER A 163 -24.85 15.04 4.24
C SER A 163 -24.13 13.69 4.17
N CYS A 164 -24.65 12.73 4.93
CA CYS A 164 -24.49 11.29 4.69
C CYS A 164 -25.26 10.89 3.41
N TYR A 165 -24.93 9.72 2.84
CA TYR A 165 -25.74 8.96 1.85
C TYR A 165 -25.55 9.20 0.33
N THR A 166 -24.32 9.27 -0.20
CA THR A 166 -24.14 9.01 -1.66
C THR A 166 -22.95 8.11 -1.98
N LEU A 167 -22.61 7.19 -1.08
CA LEU A 167 -21.64 6.12 -1.34
C LEU A 167 -22.14 4.71 -0.99
N LEU A 168 -23.39 4.56 -0.53
CA LEU A 168 -23.96 3.26 -0.13
C LEU A 168 -24.57 2.44 -1.30
N PHE A 169 -24.41 2.84 -2.57
CA PHE A 169 -25.11 2.15 -3.68
C PHE A 169 -24.24 1.55 -4.79
N ARG A 170 -22.90 1.47 -4.65
CA ARG A 170 -22.07 0.79 -5.68
C ARG A 170 -21.04 -0.25 -5.20
N MET A 171 -21.00 -0.57 -3.90
CA MET A 171 -20.03 -1.54 -3.35
C MET A 171 -20.70 -2.71 -2.60
N TYR A 172 -21.91 -3.11 -2.99
CA TYR A 172 -22.62 -4.28 -2.42
C TYR A 172 -22.81 -5.44 -3.41
N ARG A 173 -21.88 -5.64 -4.36
CA ARG A 173 -21.94 -6.78 -5.30
C ARG A 173 -20.62 -7.50 -5.60
N LEU A 174 -19.62 -7.45 -4.72
CA LEU A 174 -18.37 -8.23 -4.95
C LEU A 174 -17.73 -8.81 -3.69
N THR A 175 -18.52 -9.22 -2.69
CA THR A 175 -18.03 -10.10 -1.61
C THR A 175 -19.01 -11.23 -1.38
N ASP A 176 -19.19 -12.06 -2.39
CA ASP A 176 -19.67 -13.44 -2.23
C ASP A 176 -19.08 -14.23 -3.39
N ARG A 177 -17.97 -14.94 -3.15
CA ARG A 177 -17.48 -16.15 -3.86
C ARG A 177 -15.96 -16.32 -3.67
N TYR A 178 -15.53 -16.55 -2.43
CA TYR A 178 -14.32 -17.35 -2.18
C TYR A 178 -14.52 -18.17 -0.91
N VAL A 179 -15.46 -19.12 -0.95
CA VAL A 179 -15.43 -20.27 -0.06
C VAL A 179 -14.64 -21.35 -0.78
N CYS A 180 -13.41 -21.57 -0.31
CA CYS A 180 -12.59 -22.71 -0.67
C CYS A 180 -13.20 -23.96 -0.04
N HIS A 181 -13.77 -24.87 -0.83
CA HIS A 181 -13.74 -26.30 -0.49
C HIS A 181 -13.79 -27.16 -1.76
N ARG A 182 -12.71 -27.94 -1.95
CA ARG A 182 -12.61 -29.07 -2.89
C ARG A 182 -13.71 -30.09 -2.60
N PRO A 183 -14.35 -30.68 -3.62
CA PRO A 183 -14.89 -32.02 -3.51
C PRO A 183 -13.98 -33.00 -4.25
N THR A 184 -13.45 -33.96 -3.51
CA THR A 184 -12.84 -35.19 -4.04
C THR A 184 -13.93 -36.08 -4.65
N LEU A 185 -13.65 -36.60 -5.84
CA LEU A 185 -14.44 -37.62 -6.54
C LEU A 185 -14.70 -38.85 -5.65
N GLY A 186 -15.96 -39.31 -5.63
CA GLY A 186 -16.37 -40.53 -4.96
C GLY A 186 -17.76 -40.94 -5.41
N THR A 187 -17.81 -41.81 -6.41
CA THR A 187 -18.97 -42.58 -6.89
C THR A 187 -19.69 -43.32 -5.75
N PHE A 188 -21.02 -43.44 -5.82
CA PHE A 188 -21.82 -44.67 -5.63
C PHE A 188 -23.30 -44.31 -5.37
N SER A 189 -24.19 -44.74 -6.28
CA SER A 189 -25.60 -45.06 -6.02
C SER A 189 -25.67 -46.42 -5.27
N PRO A 190 -26.78 -46.89 -4.63
CA PRO A 190 -28.16 -46.86 -5.12
C PRO A 190 -29.28 -46.66 -4.06
N PHE A 191 -30.53 -46.67 -4.57
CA PHE A 191 -31.85 -46.69 -3.91
C PHE A 191 -31.98 -47.56 -2.64
N PRO A 192 -33.00 -47.33 -1.79
CA PRO A 192 -34.30 -48.02 -1.97
C PRO A 192 -35.57 -47.16 -1.78
N THR A 193 -36.63 -47.69 -2.41
CA THR A 193 -38.08 -47.49 -2.28
C THR A 193 -38.66 -47.52 -0.86
N SER A 194 -39.69 -46.70 -0.59
CA SER A 194 -41.09 -47.13 -0.28
C SER A 194 -41.93 -46.11 0.52
N GLY A 195 -43.12 -45.80 -0.02
CA GLY A 195 -44.39 -45.50 0.69
C GLY A 195 -44.55 -44.15 1.41
N LEU A 196 -45.72 -43.53 1.57
CA LEU A 196 -47.10 -43.78 1.14
C LEU A 196 -47.94 -42.54 1.61
N LEU A 197 -49.05 -42.23 0.90
CA LEU A 197 -50.21 -41.38 1.28
C LEU A 197 -49.98 -39.87 1.54
N VAL A 198 -50.50 -38.92 0.74
CA VAL A 198 -51.91 -38.56 0.41
C VAL A 198 -52.79 -38.26 1.63
N GLN A 199 -52.90 -36.95 1.92
CA GLN A 199 -54.02 -36.16 2.43
C GLN A 199 -53.55 -34.69 2.27
N SER A 200 -54.30 -33.67 1.88
CA SER A 200 -55.73 -33.41 1.72
C SER A 200 -55.84 -31.98 1.14
N GLY A 201 -56.77 -31.73 0.22
CA GLY A 201 -57.06 -30.38 -0.32
C GLY A 201 -57.59 -30.44 -1.73
#